data_AF-A0A3P3U509-F1
#
_entry.id   AF-A0A3P3U509-F1
#
_cell.length_a   1.000
_cell.length_b   1.000
_cell.length_c   1.000
_cell.angle_alpha   90.00
_cell.angle_beta   90.00
_cell.angle_gamma   90.00
#
_symmetry.space_group_name_H-M   'P 1'
#
loop_
_entity.id
_entity.type
_entity.pdbx_description
1 polymer ?
#
loop_
_entity_poly.entity_id
_entity_poly.type
_entity_poly.pdbx_seq_one_letter_code
_entity_poly.pdbx_strand_id
1 'polypeptide(L)'
;MEVNKGTELQPFSSRYNSEQACMEALIAMKWRSGFVCPRCAHTRCSRLTSRHILLFECGKCKHQTSPLVGTIFEGTHLPLLKWFEALELFLLPDGISARRLSQVIEVTYKTAWLMLHKIRHAAGEFDARELLCGDVKVNSDQYGRNPSRCQFSHPYASAVVAGCTVTESGEPEQVKIRLVPHKRGDGQRANRHELVAFINAHVDVRTSAVQSFPLAYRLYVPLRKVVREAWESLKSTYIALGLKHLQAYLSEYTVRRSLRRLGAEETMRRKLLQMCVAIPAISYRRLIARQPNQPLAAAA
;
A
#
# COMPACT_ATOMS: atom_id res chain seq x y z
N MET A 1 -21.98 9.95 -30.12
CA MET A 1 -21.90 8.55 -30.62
C MET A 1 -20.45 8.13 -30.46
N GLU A 2 -20.03 7.19 -29.62
CA GLU A 2 -20.69 6.18 -28.80
C GLU A 2 -19.89 6.06 -27.51
N VAL A 3 -20.58 5.97 -26.37
CA VAL A 3 -19.94 5.65 -25.09
C VAL A 3 -19.63 4.15 -25.13
N ASN A 4 -18.35 3.80 -25.15
CA ASN A 4 -17.89 2.40 -25.04
C ASN A 4 -18.40 1.77 -23.73
N LYS A 5 -19.59 1.16 -23.83
CA LYS A 5 -20.08 0.07 -22.99
C LYS A 5 -19.21 -1.13 -23.31
N GLY A 6 -18.24 -1.44 -22.45
CA GLY A 6 -17.29 -2.51 -22.77
C GLY A 6 -16.34 -2.87 -21.63
N THR A 7 -16.83 -2.92 -20.40
CA THR A 7 -16.26 -3.80 -19.38
C THR A 7 -17.38 -4.15 -18.42
N GLU A 8 -18.21 -5.13 -18.79
CA GLU A 8 -19.05 -5.82 -17.82
C GLU A 8 -18.12 -6.32 -16.71
N LEU A 9 -18.25 -5.72 -15.54
CA LEU A 9 -17.63 -6.25 -14.34
C LEU A 9 -18.30 -7.59 -14.11
N GLN A 10 -17.53 -8.67 -14.30
CA GLN A 10 -17.94 -10.02 -13.92
C GLN A 10 -18.58 -9.98 -12.53
N PRO A 11 -19.69 -10.71 -12.30
CA PRO A 11 -20.34 -10.71 -11.00
C PRO A 11 -19.32 -11.07 -9.93
N PHE A 12 -19.26 -10.22 -8.91
CA PHE A 12 -18.39 -10.33 -7.75
C PHE A 12 -18.63 -11.68 -7.04
N SER A 13 -17.92 -12.72 -7.46
CA SER A 13 -17.84 -13.99 -6.73
C SER A 13 -16.83 -13.82 -5.60
N SER A 14 -17.23 -13.06 -4.58
CA SER A 14 -16.44 -12.99 -3.38
C SER A 14 -16.85 -14.12 -2.44
N ARG A 15 -15.85 -14.66 -1.78
CA ARG A 15 -16.01 -15.55 -0.62
C ARG A 15 -16.83 -14.90 0.51
N TYR A 16 -17.00 -13.58 0.48
CA TYR A 16 -17.66 -12.80 1.52
C TYR A 16 -18.99 -12.27 1.00
N ASN A 17 -20.02 -13.11 1.08
CA ASN A 17 -21.37 -12.79 0.62
C ASN A 17 -22.25 -12.15 1.70
N SER A 18 -21.73 -11.90 2.90
CA SER A 18 -22.48 -11.30 4.00
C SER A 18 -21.60 -10.45 4.93
N GLU A 19 -22.24 -9.50 5.62
CA GLU A 19 -21.61 -8.72 6.71
C GLU A 19 -21.02 -9.63 7.79
N GLN A 20 -21.73 -10.71 8.13
CA GLN A 20 -21.27 -11.68 9.12
C GLN A 20 -19.99 -12.39 8.65
N ALA A 21 -19.94 -12.85 7.40
CA ALA A 21 -18.73 -13.47 6.85
C ALA A 21 -17.53 -12.51 6.86
N CYS A 22 -17.74 -11.24 6.51
CA CYS A 22 -16.71 -10.20 6.60
C CYS A 22 -16.21 -10.01 8.04
N MET A 23 -17.14 -9.93 9.00
CA MET A 23 -16.82 -9.76 10.41
C MET A 23 -16.03 -10.95 10.98
N GLU A 24 -16.43 -12.19 10.68
CA GLU A 24 -15.70 -13.39 11.10
C GLU A 24 -14.30 -13.44 10.49
N ALA A 25 -14.16 -13.07 9.22
CA ALA A 25 -12.86 -12.97 8.56
C ALA A 25 -11.94 -11.94 9.23
N LEU A 26 -12.48 -10.80 9.64
CA LEU A 26 -11.74 -9.79 10.40
C LEU A 26 -11.32 -10.30 11.78
N ILE A 27 -12.21 -10.99 12.49
CA ILE A 27 -11.91 -11.60 13.80
C ILE A 27 -10.78 -12.62 13.66
N ALA A 28 -10.90 -13.55 12.71
CA ALA A 28 -9.91 -14.58 12.46
C ALA A 28 -8.55 -13.97 12.08
N MET A 29 -8.56 -12.85 11.35
CA MET A 29 -7.35 -12.14 10.96
C MET A 29 -6.70 -11.38 12.13
N LYS A 30 -7.50 -10.71 12.96
CA LYS A 30 -7.03 -9.86 14.08
C LYS A 30 -6.55 -10.68 15.25
N TRP A 31 -7.28 -11.73 15.59
CA TRP A 31 -7.09 -12.57 16.76
C TRP A 31 -6.81 -14.01 16.35
N ARG A 32 -5.77 -14.20 15.53
CA ARG A 32 -5.36 -15.51 14.97
C ARG A 32 -5.15 -16.58 16.03
N SER A 33 -4.65 -16.20 17.20
CA SER A 33 -4.36 -17.09 18.33
C SER A 33 -5.38 -16.94 19.47
N GLY A 34 -6.56 -16.38 19.19
CA GLY A 34 -7.58 -16.06 20.18
C GLY A 34 -7.59 -14.58 20.58
N PHE A 35 -8.65 -14.20 21.30
CA PHE A 35 -8.87 -12.82 21.74
C PHE A 35 -7.72 -12.32 22.62
N VAL A 36 -7.34 -11.07 22.45
CA VAL A 36 -6.41 -10.37 23.34
C VAL A 36 -7.01 -9.00 23.66
N CYS A 37 -7.28 -8.75 24.95
CA CYS A 37 -7.84 -7.49 25.41
C CYS A 37 -6.86 -6.33 25.13
N PRO A 38 -7.29 -5.24 24.46
CA PRO A 38 -6.41 -4.11 24.17
C PRO A 38 -6.00 -3.32 25.42
N ARG A 39 -6.72 -3.48 26.55
CA ARG A 39 -6.46 -2.74 27.80
C ARG A 39 -5.56 -3.48 28.79
N CYS A 40 -5.69 -4.80 28.89
CA CYS A 40 -5.01 -5.60 29.93
C CYS A 40 -4.36 -6.89 29.43
N ALA A 41 -4.33 -7.11 28.11
CA ALA A 41 -3.78 -8.29 27.45
C ALA A 41 -4.38 -9.65 27.87
N HIS A 42 -5.45 -9.66 28.69
CA HIS A 42 -6.12 -10.90 29.07
C HIS A 42 -6.82 -11.55 27.88
N THR A 43 -6.78 -12.88 27.82
CA THR A 43 -7.16 -13.66 26.63
C THR A 43 -8.57 -14.25 26.68
N ARG A 44 -9.21 -14.29 27.86
CA ARG A 44 -10.60 -14.74 27.98
C ARG A 44 -11.57 -13.59 27.73
N CYS A 45 -12.62 -13.87 26.98
CA CYS A 45 -13.68 -12.92 26.67
C CYS A 45 -15.05 -13.57 26.54
N SER A 46 -16.10 -12.76 26.70
CA SER A 46 -17.46 -13.10 26.32
C SER A 46 -17.83 -12.36 25.03
N ARG A 47 -18.41 -13.08 24.06
CA ARG A 47 -18.90 -12.50 22.81
C ARG A 47 -20.31 -11.94 23.04
N LEU A 48 -20.50 -10.65 22.83
CA LEU A 48 -21.79 -9.97 23.01
C LEU A 48 -22.47 -9.81 21.64
N THR A 49 -23.42 -10.70 21.34
CA THR A 49 -24.14 -10.76 20.05
C THR A 49 -25.48 -10.04 20.05
N SER A 50 -26.01 -9.63 21.20
CA SER A 50 -27.31 -8.95 21.33
C SER A 50 -27.32 -7.50 20.86
N ARG A 51 -26.18 -6.96 20.43
CA ARG A 51 -26.04 -5.59 19.93
C ARG A 51 -25.89 -5.58 18.41
N HIS A 52 -26.31 -4.47 17.78
CA HIS A 52 -26.14 -4.25 16.35
C HIS A 52 -24.67 -4.30 15.89
N ILE A 53 -23.72 -4.03 16.79
CA ILE A 53 -22.29 -4.15 16.52
C ILE A 53 -21.74 -5.27 17.41
N LEU A 54 -21.01 -6.20 16.80
CA LEU A 54 -20.37 -7.29 17.52
C LEU A 54 -19.27 -6.76 18.46
N LEU A 55 -19.40 -7.08 19.75
CA LEU A 55 -18.44 -6.68 20.78
C LEU A 55 -17.90 -7.90 21.54
N PHE A 56 -16.69 -7.74 22.07
CA PHE A 56 -16.02 -8.70 22.93
C PHE A 56 -15.75 -8.05 24.28
N GLU A 57 -16.27 -8.64 25.34
CA GLU A 57 -16.03 -8.18 26.71
C GLU A 57 -14.90 -8.99 27.35
N CYS A 58 -13.89 -8.30 27.87
CA CYS A 58 -12.80 -8.95 28.58
C CYS A 58 -13.27 -9.59 29.90
N GLY A 59 -12.93 -10.86 30.11
CA GLY A 59 -13.28 -11.58 31.34
C GLY A 59 -12.67 -10.99 32.63
N LYS A 60 -11.54 -10.27 32.52
CA LYS A 60 -10.81 -9.69 33.66
C LYS A 60 -11.21 -8.24 33.94
N CYS A 61 -11.01 -7.33 32.99
CA CYS A 61 -11.21 -5.89 33.21
C CYS A 61 -12.57 -5.35 32.73
N LYS A 62 -13.45 -6.23 32.22
CA LYS A 62 -14.78 -5.91 31.70
C LYS A 62 -14.81 -4.87 30.56
N HIS A 63 -13.65 -4.54 29.99
CA HIS A 63 -13.55 -3.66 28.85
C HIS A 63 -14.18 -4.32 27.61
N GLN A 64 -15.08 -3.60 26.95
CA GLN A 64 -15.73 -4.02 25.71
C GLN A 64 -14.99 -3.43 24.52
N THR A 65 -14.65 -4.26 23.53
CA THR A 65 -13.97 -3.83 22.30
C THR A 65 -14.65 -4.44 21.08
N SER A 66 -14.70 -3.66 19.99
CA SER A 66 -15.07 -4.18 18.67
C SER A 66 -13.87 -4.81 17.96
N PRO A 67 -14.06 -5.83 17.10
CA PRO A 67 -13.02 -6.30 16.18
C PRO A 67 -12.46 -5.18 15.28
N LEU A 68 -13.22 -4.12 15.01
CA LEU A 68 -12.79 -3.03 14.13
C LEU A 68 -11.77 -2.07 14.77
N VAL A 69 -11.71 -1.99 16.10
CA VAL A 69 -10.82 -1.07 16.83
C VAL A 69 -9.35 -1.34 16.51
N GLY A 70 -8.55 -0.31 16.23
CA GLY A 70 -7.14 -0.45 15.89
C GLY A 70 -6.88 -0.96 14.47
N THR A 71 -7.89 -1.00 13.61
CA THR A 71 -7.78 -1.38 12.19
C THR A 71 -8.18 -0.21 11.29
N ILE A 72 -8.01 -0.33 9.97
CA ILE A 72 -8.50 0.70 9.04
C ILE A 72 -10.02 0.90 9.06
N PHE A 73 -10.75 -0.12 9.51
CA PHE A 73 -12.22 -0.16 9.61
C PHE A 73 -12.75 0.53 10.86
N GLU A 74 -11.88 0.96 11.77
CA GLU A 74 -12.28 1.65 12.98
C GLU A 74 -13.12 2.90 12.66
N GLY A 75 -14.26 3.02 13.34
CA GLY A 75 -15.21 4.13 13.17
C GLY A 75 -15.92 4.15 11.81
N THR A 76 -15.94 3.05 11.05
CA THR A 76 -16.72 2.98 9.81
C THR A 76 -18.22 2.92 10.09
N HIS A 77 -18.99 3.68 9.33
CA HIS A 77 -20.45 3.56 9.22
C HIS A 77 -20.87 2.82 7.93
N LEU A 78 -19.89 2.46 7.07
CA LEU A 78 -20.15 1.68 5.87
C LEU A 78 -20.24 0.19 6.22
N PRO A 79 -21.11 -0.56 5.51
CA PRO A 79 -21.11 -2.01 5.54
C PRO A 79 -19.71 -2.58 5.23
N LEU A 80 -19.30 -3.63 5.93
CA LEU A 80 -18.02 -4.30 5.69
C LEU A 80 -17.95 -4.93 4.31
N LEU A 81 -19.08 -5.37 3.74
CA LEU A 81 -19.16 -5.85 2.35
C LEU A 81 -18.51 -4.86 1.37
N LYS A 82 -18.87 -3.57 1.46
CA LYS A 82 -18.30 -2.52 0.60
C LYS A 82 -16.79 -2.35 0.81
N TRP A 83 -16.30 -2.57 2.03
CA TRP A 83 -14.87 -2.56 2.31
C TRP A 83 -14.16 -3.75 1.67
N PHE A 84 -14.73 -4.94 1.77
CA PHE A 84 -14.17 -6.14 1.17
C PHE A 84 -14.19 -6.06 -0.36
N GLU A 85 -15.27 -5.55 -0.96
CA GLU A 85 -15.33 -5.19 -2.39
C GLU A 85 -14.19 -4.24 -2.78
N ALA A 86 -13.96 -3.18 -1.98
CA ALA A 86 -12.88 -2.25 -2.23
C ALA A 86 -11.48 -2.90 -2.14
N LEU A 87 -11.28 -3.86 -1.22
CA LEU A 87 -10.02 -4.61 -1.11
C LEU A 87 -9.78 -5.50 -2.34
N GLU A 88 -10.81 -6.18 -2.84
CA GLU A 88 -10.73 -7.00 -4.05
C GLU A 88 -10.42 -6.14 -5.28
N LEU A 89 -11.14 -5.03 -5.45
CA LEU A 89 -10.91 -4.09 -6.55
C LEU A 89 -9.54 -3.41 -6.47
N PHE A 90 -9.00 -3.24 -5.26
CA PHE A 90 -7.63 -2.75 -5.06
C PHE A 90 -6.60 -3.75 -5.60
N LEU A 91 -6.85 -5.05 -5.54
CA LEU A 91 -5.92 -6.10 -6.00
C LEU A 91 -5.86 -6.26 -7.53
N LEU A 92 -6.71 -5.55 -8.28
CA LEU A 92 -6.69 -5.59 -9.74
C LEU A 92 -5.28 -5.28 -10.32
N PRO A 93 -4.93 -5.84 -11.50
CA PRO A 93 -3.64 -5.60 -12.17
C PRO A 93 -3.26 -4.13 -12.25
N ASP A 94 -4.21 -3.28 -12.63
CA ASP A 94 -4.00 -1.83 -12.75
C ASP A 94 -4.40 -1.05 -11.49
N GLY A 95 -4.97 -1.73 -10.50
CA GLY A 95 -5.62 -1.11 -9.34
C GLY A 95 -6.96 -0.50 -9.74
N ILE A 96 -7.49 0.40 -8.90
CA ILE A 96 -8.77 1.05 -9.16
C ILE A 96 -8.75 2.53 -8.78
N SER A 97 -9.26 3.37 -9.67
CA SER A 97 -9.45 4.79 -9.40
C SER A 97 -10.60 5.02 -8.42
N ALA A 98 -10.51 6.08 -7.61
CA ALA A 98 -11.56 6.42 -6.64
C ALA A 98 -12.93 6.65 -7.32
N ARG A 99 -12.94 7.18 -8.55
CA ARG A 99 -14.15 7.38 -9.35
C ARG A 99 -14.78 6.06 -9.78
N ARG A 100 -13.97 5.11 -10.28
CA ARG A 100 -14.47 3.78 -10.65
C ARG A 100 -14.97 3.05 -9.41
N LEU A 101 -14.20 3.07 -8.32
CA LEU A 101 -14.62 2.45 -7.06
C LEU A 101 -15.95 3.02 -6.58
N SER A 102 -16.12 4.36 -6.57
CA SER A 102 -17.38 4.98 -6.13
C SER A 102 -18.60 4.54 -6.92
N GLN A 103 -18.43 4.27 -8.21
CA GLN A 103 -19.51 3.78 -9.08
C GLN A 103 -19.82 2.31 -8.79
N VAL A 104 -18.79 1.48 -8.61
CA VAL A 104 -18.96 0.02 -8.43
C VAL A 104 -19.58 -0.32 -7.08
N ILE A 105 -19.11 0.30 -6.00
CA ILE A 105 -19.61 0.00 -4.64
C ILE A 105 -20.70 0.99 -4.18
N GLU A 106 -21.16 1.85 -5.10
CA GLU A 106 -22.24 2.83 -4.89
C GLU A 106 -22.05 3.68 -3.62
N VAL A 107 -20.96 4.42 -3.58
CA VAL A 107 -20.66 5.38 -2.50
C VAL A 107 -20.24 6.72 -3.10
N THR A 108 -20.18 7.77 -2.28
CA THR A 108 -19.66 9.05 -2.77
C THR A 108 -18.18 8.93 -3.18
N TYR A 109 -17.75 9.73 -4.14
CA TYR A 109 -16.33 9.83 -4.52
C TYR A 109 -15.41 10.08 -3.31
N LYS A 110 -15.82 10.97 -2.38
CA LYS A 110 -15.04 11.29 -1.19
C LYS A 110 -14.85 10.07 -0.30
N THR A 111 -15.90 9.26 -0.16
CA THR A 111 -15.87 8.00 0.59
C THR A 111 -14.91 7.00 -0.05
N ALA A 112 -15.06 6.73 -1.36
CA ALA A 112 -14.18 5.83 -2.10
C ALA A 112 -12.71 6.27 -2.05
N TRP A 113 -12.46 7.58 -2.20
CA TRP A 113 -11.13 8.16 -2.09
C TRP A 113 -10.52 7.91 -0.70
N LEU A 114 -11.28 8.16 0.38
CA LEU A 114 -10.82 7.93 1.75
C LEU A 114 -10.55 6.45 2.03
N MET A 115 -11.43 5.54 1.55
CA MET A 115 -11.24 4.10 1.67
C MET A 115 -9.92 3.67 1.03
N LEU A 116 -9.68 4.06 -0.22
CA LEU A 116 -8.45 3.71 -0.91
C LEU A 116 -7.21 4.30 -0.23
N HIS A 117 -7.27 5.52 0.29
CA HIS A 117 -6.13 6.10 1.04
C HIS A 117 -5.85 5.38 2.36
N LYS A 118 -6.89 4.91 3.07
CA LYS A 118 -6.72 4.07 4.26
C LYS A 118 -6.06 2.73 3.90
N ILE A 119 -6.47 2.10 2.80
CA ILE A 119 -5.87 0.85 2.29
C ILE A 119 -4.40 1.10 1.89
N ARG A 120 -4.12 2.15 1.11
CA ARG A 120 -2.75 2.55 0.73
C ARG A 120 -1.86 2.81 1.92
N HIS A 121 -2.38 3.49 2.94
CA HIS A 121 -1.66 3.75 4.18
C HIS A 121 -1.32 2.43 4.89
N ALA A 122 -2.28 1.53 5.07
CA ALA A 122 -2.01 0.23 5.68
C ALA A 122 -0.99 -0.60 4.89
N ALA A 123 -1.13 -0.66 3.56
CA ALA A 123 -0.19 -1.34 2.69
C ALA A 123 1.23 -0.74 2.78
N GLY A 124 1.34 0.60 2.72
CA GLY A 124 2.61 1.30 2.77
C GLY A 124 3.32 1.21 4.13
N GLU A 125 2.58 1.31 5.24
CA GLU A 125 3.13 1.16 6.59
C GLU A 125 3.56 -0.29 6.86
N PHE A 126 2.80 -1.27 6.37
CA PHE A 126 3.16 -2.66 6.50
C PHE A 126 4.41 -3.00 5.67
N ASP A 127 4.46 -2.55 4.41
CA ASP A 127 5.65 -2.69 3.55
C ASP A 127 6.87 -1.98 4.15
N ALA A 128 6.69 -0.83 4.81
CA ALA A 128 7.79 -0.13 5.47
C ALA A 128 8.46 -0.96 6.58
N ARG A 129 7.70 -1.86 7.24
CA ARG A 129 8.21 -2.75 8.31
C ARG A 129 8.96 -3.97 7.78
N GLU A 130 8.65 -4.46 6.58
CA GLU A 130 9.29 -5.62 5.97
C GLU A 130 10.57 -5.20 5.23
N LEU A 131 11.75 -5.27 5.86
CA LEU A 131 13.03 -4.89 5.24
C LEU A 131 13.39 -5.80 4.05
N LEU A 132 14.09 -5.23 3.06
CA LEU A 132 14.70 -5.99 1.98
C LEU A 132 15.89 -6.78 2.54
N CYS A 133 15.98 -8.07 2.22
CA CYS A 133 17.06 -8.96 2.65
C CYS A 133 17.68 -9.77 1.50
N GLY A 134 18.90 -10.28 1.68
CA GLY A 134 19.61 -11.09 0.68
C GLY A 134 20.47 -10.26 -0.29
N ASP A 135 20.42 -10.55 -1.59
CA ASP A 135 21.11 -9.73 -2.60
C ASP A 135 20.24 -8.53 -3.01
N VAL A 136 20.64 -7.34 -2.57
CA VAL A 136 19.86 -6.11 -2.71
C VAL A 136 20.52 -5.15 -3.69
N LYS A 137 19.78 -4.77 -4.74
CA LYS A 137 20.21 -3.75 -5.71
C LYS A 137 19.45 -2.45 -5.47
N VAL A 138 20.16 -1.33 -5.47
CA VAL A 138 19.56 0.00 -5.25
C VAL A 138 19.93 0.94 -6.40
N ASN A 139 18.94 1.57 -7.01
CA ASN A 139 19.06 2.50 -8.14
C ASN A 139 18.63 3.92 -7.75
N SER A 140 19.31 4.92 -8.29
CA SER A 140 18.78 6.29 -8.42
C SER A 140 18.09 6.46 -9.78
N ASP A 141 16.77 6.63 -9.79
CA ASP A 141 15.99 6.79 -11.03
C ASP A 141 15.07 8.02 -10.99
N GLN A 142 14.30 8.21 -12.07
CA GLN A 142 13.33 9.30 -12.20
C GLN A 142 11.95 8.75 -12.53
N TYR A 143 10.98 9.06 -11.69
CA TYR A 143 9.57 8.85 -11.97
C TYR A 143 9.07 9.94 -12.94
N GLY A 144 8.25 9.57 -13.92
CA GLY A 144 7.64 10.53 -14.86
C GLY A 144 8.46 10.84 -16.10
N ARG A 145 9.58 10.13 -16.34
CA ARG A 145 10.42 10.31 -17.52
C ARG A 145 10.20 9.19 -18.54
N ASN A 146 9.87 9.55 -19.78
CA ASN A 146 9.87 8.60 -20.90
C ASN A 146 11.17 8.70 -21.70
N PRO A 147 11.99 7.63 -21.78
CA PRO A 147 13.21 7.63 -22.60
C PRO A 147 12.94 7.84 -24.09
N SER A 148 11.80 7.38 -24.63
CA SER A 148 11.48 7.50 -26.06
C SER A 148 10.95 8.88 -26.46
N ARG A 149 10.67 9.77 -25.51
CA ARG A 149 10.26 11.17 -25.76
C ARG A 149 11.29 12.18 -25.23
N CYS A 150 12.56 11.81 -25.17
CA CYS A 150 13.72 12.57 -24.66
C CYS A 150 13.97 13.97 -25.27
N GLN A 151 13.05 14.49 -26.11
CA GLN A 151 13.15 15.82 -26.70
C GLN A 151 12.54 16.93 -25.82
N PHE A 152 11.72 16.60 -24.81
CA PHE A 152 11.02 17.59 -23.99
C PHE A 152 11.29 17.44 -22.49
N SER A 153 11.58 18.56 -21.83
CA SER A 153 11.67 18.64 -20.37
C SER A 153 10.36 18.19 -19.74
N HIS A 154 10.45 17.27 -18.77
CA HIS A 154 9.30 16.81 -18.00
C HIS A 154 9.27 17.51 -16.63
N PRO A 155 8.54 18.63 -16.48
CA PRO A 155 8.52 19.40 -15.22
C PRO A 155 7.91 18.61 -14.05
N TYR A 156 7.17 17.55 -14.35
CA TYR A 156 6.58 16.63 -13.37
C TYR A 156 7.48 15.44 -13.01
N ALA A 157 8.67 15.32 -13.64
CA ALA A 157 9.63 14.29 -13.28
C ALA A 157 10.10 14.50 -11.84
N SER A 158 10.19 13.40 -11.09
CA SER A 158 10.61 13.43 -9.70
C SER A 158 11.67 12.36 -9.46
N ALA A 159 12.73 12.71 -8.73
CA ALA A 159 13.75 11.74 -8.37
C ALA A 159 13.17 10.66 -7.44
N VAL A 160 13.54 9.42 -7.69
CA VAL A 160 13.17 8.27 -6.86
C VAL A 160 14.41 7.42 -6.56
N VAL A 161 14.43 6.85 -5.36
CA VAL A 161 15.33 5.75 -5.00
C VAL A 161 14.51 4.46 -5.05
N ALA A 162 14.94 3.52 -5.86
CA ALA A 162 14.32 2.21 -5.95
C ALA A 162 15.30 1.16 -5.42
N GLY A 163 14.81 0.19 -4.65
CA GLY A 163 15.59 -0.95 -4.19
C GLY A 163 14.83 -2.24 -4.43
N CYS A 164 15.54 -3.33 -4.71
CA CYS A 164 14.92 -4.65 -4.81
C CYS A 164 15.80 -5.77 -4.26
N THR A 165 15.15 -6.82 -3.75
CA THR A 165 15.78 -8.14 -3.59
C THR A 165 15.81 -8.85 -4.93
N VAL A 166 16.88 -9.58 -5.19
CA VAL A 166 17.11 -10.28 -6.46
C VAL A 166 17.07 -11.79 -6.23
N THR A 167 16.35 -12.48 -7.10
CA THR A 167 16.34 -13.95 -7.14
C THR A 167 17.63 -14.49 -7.76
N GLU A 168 17.88 -15.79 -7.64
CA GLU A 168 19.03 -16.45 -8.30
C GLU A 168 19.07 -16.21 -9.83
N SER A 169 17.90 -16.03 -10.45
CA SER A 169 17.75 -15.71 -11.87
C SER A 169 18.03 -14.25 -12.25
N GLY A 170 18.31 -13.36 -11.29
CA GLY A 170 18.52 -11.93 -11.54
C GLY A 170 17.22 -11.12 -11.63
N GLU A 171 16.05 -11.69 -11.34
CA GLU A 171 14.79 -10.94 -11.43
C GLU A 171 14.44 -10.24 -10.11
N PRO A 172 13.83 -9.04 -10.14
CA PRO A 172 13.47 -8.32 -8.94
C PRO A 172 12.25 -8.98 -8.27
N GLU A 173 12.44 -9.47 -7.05
CA GLU A 173 11.40 -10.12 -6.24
C GLU A 173 10.60 -9.08 -5.46
N GLN A 174 11.15 -8.59 -4.35
CA GLN A 174 10.54 -7.54 -3.55
C GLN A 174 11.12 -6.21 -3.98
N VAL A 175 10.27 -5.22 -4.26
CA VAL A 175 10.69 -3.92 -4.77
C VAL A 175 10.13 -2.83 -3.87
N LYS A 176 10.93 -1.82 -3.59
CA LYS A 176 10.51 -0.61 -2.89
C LYS A 176 10.92 0.61 -3.69
N ILE A 177 10.01 1.56 -3.83
CA ILE A 177 10.25 2.82 -4.53
C ILE A 177 9.94 3.97 -3.58
N ARG A 178 10.93 4.82 -3.34
CA ARG A 178 10.83 6.01 -2.49
C ARG A 178 11.05 7.28 -3.29
N LEU A 179 10.10 8.19 -3.16
CA LEU A 179 10.13 9.52 -3.74
C LEU A 179 11.09 10.42 -2.96
N VAL A 180 11.87 11.22 -3.69
CA VAL A 180 12.66 12.32 -3.15
C VAL A 180 11.91 13.63 -3.42
N PRO A 181 11.08 14.11 -2.48
CA PRO A 181 10.04 15.11 -2.76
C PRO A 181 10.57 16.49 -3.18
N HIS A 182 11.80 16.83 -2.76
CA HIS A 182 12.43 18.12 -3.01
C HIS A 182 13.26 18.18 -4.30
N LYS A 183 13.38 17.06 -5.03
CA LYS A 183 14.14 16.99 -6.29
C LYS A 183 13.21 16.73 -7.48
N ARG A 184 12.80 17.82 -8.12
CA ARG A 184 11.90 17.82 -9.28
C ARG A 184 12.56 18.37 -10.54
N GLY A 185 12.05 17.93 -11.67
CA GLY A 185 12.47 18.38 -12.99
C GLY A 185 13.45 17.41 -13.63
N ASP A 186 13.64 17.60 -14.93
CA ASP A 186 14.53 16.74 -15.70
C ASP A 186 15.98 16.82 -15.18
N GLY A 187 16.70 15.71 -15.26
CA GLY A 187 18.07 15.60 -14.75
C GLY A 187 18.26 15.51 -13.23
N GLN A 188 17.27 15.90 -12.40
CA GLN A 188 17.39 15.78 -10.93
C GLN A 188 17.35 14.32 -10.47
N ARG A 189 18.38 13.89 -9.74
CA ARG A 189 18.56 12.50 -9.28
C ARG A 189 18.85 12.44 -7.79
N ALA A 190 18.67 11.25 -7.23
CA ALA A 190 18.99 11.02 -5.84
C ALA A 190 20.52 11.05 -5.63
N ASN A 191 20.98 11.76 -4.61
CA ASN A 191 22.40 11.84 -4.24
C ASN A 191 22.77 10.65 -3.38
N ARG A 192 24.09 10.44 -3.18
CA ARG A 192 24.61 9.37 -2.31
C ARG A 192 23.97 9.36 -0.92
N HIS A 193 23.74 10.53 -0.31
CA HIS A 193 23.10 10.62 1.00
C HIS A 193 21.67 10.06 1.02
N GLU A 194 20.88 10.29 -0.04
CA GLU A 194 19.51 9.78 -0.13
C GLU A 194 19.50 8.27 -0.39
N LEU A 195 20.48 7.75 -1.13
CA LEU A 195 20.66 6.30 -1.30
C LEU A 195 21.03 5.63 0.04
N VAL A 196 21.95 6.22 0.80
CA VAL A 196 22.34 5.72 2.13
C VAL A 196 21.14 5.78 3.09
N ALA A 197 20.38 6.89 3.08
CA ALA A 197 19.17 7.01 3.90
C ALA A 197 18.13 5.94 3.53
N PHE A 198 17.95 5.64 2.24
CA PHE A 198 17.08 4.56 1.79
C PHE A 198 17.57 3.19 2.28
N ILE A 199 18.87 2.90 2.14
CA ILE A 199 19.47 1.63 2.57
C ILE A 199 19.25 1.43 4.06
N ASN A 200 19.58 2.43 4.88
CA ASN A 200 19.42 2.35 6.33
C ASN A 200 17.96 2.19 6.79
N ALA A 201 17.00 2.75 6.03
CA ALA A 201 15.59 2.69 6.39
C ALA A 201 14.86 1.43 5.88
N HIS A 202 15.36 0.80 4.82
CA HIS A 202 14.59 -0.21 4.07
C HIS A 202 15.33 -1.50 3.76
N VAL A 203 16.61 -1.62 4.11
CA VAL A 203 17.43 -2.81 3.87
C VAL A 203 17.95 -3.31 5.20
N ASP A 204 17.88 -4.62 5.43
CA ASP A 204 18.58 -5.24 6.56
C ASP A 204 20.06 -5.38 6.22
N VAL A 205 20.84 -4.38 6.59
CA VAL A 205 22.27 -4.28 6.28
C VAL A 205 23.08 -5.43 6.88
N ARG A 206 22.60 -6.10 7.94
CA ARG A 206 23.35 -7.17 8.61
C ARG A 206 23.33 -8.49 7.85
N THR A 207 22.24 -8.74 7.13
CA THR A 207 21.98 -10.02 6.47
C THR A 207 22.09 -9.93 4.94
N SER A 208 22.39 -8.76 4.39
CA SER A 208 22.25 -8.48 2.96
C SER A 208 23.54 -8.00 2.31
N ALA A 209 23.80 -8.49 1.09
CA ALA A 209 24.80 -7.92 0.20
C ALA A 209 24.15 -6.78 -0.60
N VAL A 210 24.61 -5.54 -0.40
CA VAL A 210 24.00 -4.36 -1.02
C VAL A 210 24.88 -3.81 -2.14
N GLN A 211 24.30 -3.67 -3.34
CA GLN A 211 24.93 -3.01 -4.48
C GLN A 211 24.14 -1.77 -4.87
N SER A 212 24.78 -0.61 -4.82
CA SER A 212 24.17 0.68 -5.17
C SER A 212 24.66 1.19 -6.51
N PHE A 213 23.73 1.65 -7.35
CA PHE A 213 23.97 2.21 -8.68
C PHE A 213 23.47 3.67 -8.72
N PRO A 214 24.32 4.64 -8.34
CA PRO A 214 23.93 6.05 -8.31
C PRO A 214 23.87 6.69 -9.69
N LEU A 215 24.59 6.13 -10.67
CA LEU A 215 24.79 6.74 -11.99
C LEU A 215 23.82 6.19 -13.04
N ALA A 216 23.29 7.09 -13.88
CA ALA A 216 22.31 6.81 -14.92
C ALA A 216 22.66 5.68 -15.88
N TYR A 217 23.94 5.58 -16.23
CA TYR A 217 24.46 4.65 -17.23
C TYR A 217 24.89 3.29 -16.63
N ARG A 218 24.85 3.15 -15.30
CA ARG A 218 25.17 1.91 -14.58
C ARG A 218 23.98 1.39 -13.76
N LEU A 219 22.76 1.82 -14.05
CA LEU A 219 21.58 1.36 -13.32
C LEU A 219 21.33 -0.13 -13.55
N TYR A 220 20.87 -0.82 -12.51
CA TYR A 220 20.36 -2.18 -12.64
C TYR A 220 19.12 -2.20 -13.55
N VAL A 221 19.25 -2.81 -14.73
CA VAL A 221 18.26 -2.71 -15.82
C VAL A 221 16.89 -3.28 -15.42
N PRO A 222 16.77 -4.45 -14.77
CA PRO A 222 15.47 -4.99 -14.35
C PRO A 222 14.73 -4.04 -13.41
N LEU A 223 15.41 -3.47 -12.42
CA LEU A 223 14.80 -2.52 -11.49
C LEU A 223 14.37 -1.21 -12.18
N ARG A 224 15.17 -0.72 -13.14
CA ARG A 224 14.79 0.43 -13.99
C ARG A 224 13.54 0.14 -14.82
N LYS A 225 13.32 -1.12 -15.23
CA LYS A 225 12.10 -1.53 -15.94
C LYS A 225 10.88 -1.44 -15.02
N VAL A 226 11.00 -1.93 -13.78
CA VAL A 226 9.91 -1.85 -12.78
C VAL A 226 9.50 -0.41 -12.46
N VAL A 227 10.45 0.53 -12.32
CA VAL A 227 10.11 1.95 -12.09
C VAL A 227 9.34 2.54 -13.27
N ARG A 228 9.65 2.13 -14.50
CA ARG A 228 8.92 2.55 -15.71
C ARG A 228 7.52 1.95 -15.77
N GLU A 229 7.40 0.65 -15.54
CA GLU A 229 6.10 -0.05 -15.46
C GLU A 229 5.21 0.56 -14.38
N ALA A 230 5.78 0.97 -13.23
CA ALA A 230 5.08 1.68 -12.18
C ALA A 230 4.49 3.01 -12.69
N TRP A 231 5.30 3.80 -13.41
CA TRP A 231 4.84 5.06 -13.97
C TRP A 231 3.73 4.87 -15.01
N GLU A 232 3.90 3.92 -15.94
CA GLU A 232 2.90 3.63 -16.98
C GLU A 232 1.59 3.13 -16.38
N SER A 233 1.65 2.21 -15.41
CA SER A 233 0.47 1.71 -14.70
C SER A 233 -0.25 2.83 -13.95
N LEU A 234 0.47 3.64 -13.17
CA LEU A 234 -0.14 4.74 -12.42
C LEU A 234 -0.73 5.82 -13.34
N LYS A 235 -0.07 6.12 -14.46
CA LYS A 235 -0.58 7.06 -15.47
C LYS A 235 -1.83 6.52 -16.14
N SER A 236 -1.88 5.23 -16.47
CA SER A 236 -3.05 4.60 -17.08
C SER A 236 -4.27 4.64 -16.16
N THR A 237 -4.11 4.26 -14.89
CA THR A 237 -5.23 4.15 -13.94
C THR A 237 -5.69 5.50 -13.38
N TYR A 238 -4.74 6.40 -13.08
CA TYR A 238 -4.99 7.61 -12.29
C TYR A 238 -4.75 8.91 -13.06
N ILE A 239 -4.28 8.84 -14.31
CA ILE A 239 -3.98 9.96 -15.23
C ILE A 239 -2.85 10.86 -14.71
N ALA A 240 -3.12 11.69 -13.70
CA ALA A 240 -2.18 12.65 -13.14
C ALA A 240 -2.24 12.62 -11.60
N LEU A 241 -1.08 12.40 -10.98
CA LEU A 241 -0.94 12.33 -9.52
C LEU A 241 -0.13 13.51 -9.01
N GLY A 242 -0.67 14.20 -8.00
CA GLY A 242 0.06 15.23 -7.27
C GLY A 242 1.08 14.62 -6.30
N LEU A 243 2.18 15.34 -6.02
CA LEU A 243 3.25 14.83 -5.16
C LEU A 243 2.80 14.44 -3.75
N LYS A 244 1.81 15.14 -3.21
CA LYS A 244 1.33 14.94 -1.84
C LYS A 244 1.02 13.47 -1.53
N HIS A 245 0.49 12.75 -2.51
CA HIS A 245 0.12 11.35 -2.35
C HIS A 245 0.94 10.41 -3.23
N LEU A 246 1.83 10.91 -4.08
CA LEU A 246 2.57 10.09 -5.04
C LEU A 246 3.29 8.92 -4.38
N GLN A 247 3.91 9.13 -3.20
CA GLN A 247 4.53 8.04 -2.45
C GLN A 247 3.55 6.92 -2.09
N ALA A 248 2.32 7.25 -1.70
CA ALA A 248 1.30 6.25 -1.35
C ALA A 248 0.87 5.41 -2.56
N TYR A 249 0.81 6.02 -3.75
CA TYR A 249 0.52 5.31 -5.00
C TYR A 249 1.69 4.43 -5.47
N LEU A 250 2.92 4.90 -5.30
CA LEU A 250 4.12 4.10 -5.57
C LEU A 250 4.18 2.88 -4.64
N SER A 251 3.91 3.07 -3.34
CA SER A 251 3.83 1.98 -2.37
C SER A 251 2.68 1.02 -2.65
N GLU A 252 1.52 1.51 -3.11
CA GLU A 252 0.45 0.62 -3.61
C GLU A 252 0.96 -0.26 -4.75
N TYR A 253 1.61 0.33 -5.75
CA TYR A 253 2.09 -0.41 -6.92
C TYR A 253 3.07 -1.52 -6.51
N THR A 254 4.04 -1.21 -5.64
CA THR A 254 5.03 -2.20 -5.17
C THR A 254 4.38 -3.32 -4.36
N VAL A 255 3.44 -2.99 -3.47
CA VAL A 255 2.71 -4.00 -2.69
C VAL A 255 1.86 -4.89 -3.59
N ARG A 256 1.08 -4.32 -4.53
CA ARG A 256 0.27 -5.11 -5.48
C ARG A 256 1.15 -6.05 -6.32
N ARG A 257 2.32 -5.57 -6.76
CA ARG A 257 3.30 -6.39 -7.48
C ARG A 257 3.81 -7.54 -6.60
N SER A 258 4.18 -7.27 -5.35
CA SER A 258 4.63 -8.30 -4.42
C SER A 258 3.57 -9.35 -4.14
N LEU A 259 2.31 -8.92 -3.92
CA LEU A 259 1.19 -9.82 -3.69
C LEU A 259 0.95 -10.74 -4.90
N ARG A 260 1.01 -10.21 -6.13
CA ARG A 260 0.83 -11.01 -7.35
C ARG A 260 1.88 -12.10 -7.54
N ARG A 261 3.11 -11.92 -7.05
CA ARG A 261 4.13 -12.97 -7.09
C ARG A 261 3.81 -14.17 -6.20
N LEU A 262 2.94 -14.03 -5.19
CA LEU A 262 2.46 -15.15 -4.37
C LEU A 262 1.52 -16.09 -5.15
N GLY A 263 1.03 -15.67 -6.32
CA GLY A 263 0.31 -16.49 -7.30
C GLY A 263 -1.16 -16.77 -6.96
N ALA A 264 -1.46 -17.24 -5.75
CA ALA A 264 -2.82 -17.63 -5.39
C ALA A 264 -3.66 -16.42 -4.95
N GLU A 265 -4.82 -16.18 -5.58
CA GLU A 265 -5.72 -15.08 -5.24
C GLU A 265 -6.10 -15.04 -3.77
N GLU A 266 -6.37 -16.21 -3.18
CA GLU A 266 -6.70 -16.32 -1.76
C GLU A 266 -5.56 -15.81 -0.87
N THR A 267 -4.31 -16.09 -1.24
CA THR A 267 -3.13 -15.62 -0.48
C THR A 267 -2.97 -14.11 -0.59
N MET A 268 -3.23 -13.53 -1.77
CA MET A 268 -3.20 -12.08 -1.98
C MET A 268 -4.24 -11.37 -1.12
N ARG A 269 -5.49 -11.85 -1.17
CA ARG A 269 -6.62 -11.33 -0.38
C ARG A 269 -6.32 -11.41 1.12
N ARG A 270 -5.86 -12.58 1.58
CA ARG A 270 -5.53 -12.83 2.99
C ARG A 270 -4.40 -11.92 3.48
N LYS A 271 -3.33 -11.75 2.69
CA LYS A 271 -2.19 -10.89 3.05
C LYS A 271 -2.59 -9.40 3.03
N LEU A 272 -3.38 -8.94 2.06
CA LEU A 272 -3.90 -7.56 2.06
C LEU A 272 -4.80 -7.29 3.27
N LEU A 273 -5.70 -8.22 3.60
CA LEU A 273 -6.54 -8.10 4.79
C LEU A 273 -5.69 -8.06 6.07
N GLN A 274 -4.63 -8.87 6.15
CA GLN A 274 -3.67 -8.81 7.26
C GLN A 274 -3.06 -7.40 7.40
N MET A 275 -2.63 -6.78 6.31
CA MET A 275 -2.09 -5.42 6.33
C MET A 275 -3.11 -4.42 6.89
N CYS A 276 -4.36 -4.52 6.44
CA CYS A 276 -5.46 -3.63 6.84
C CYS A 276 -5.88 -3.79 8.32
N VAL A 277 -5.68 -4.98 8.88
CA VAL A 277 -5.97 -5.27 10.29
C VAL A 277 -4.80 -4.91 11.20
N ALA A 278 -3.56 -5.01 10.72
CA ALA A 278 -2.35 -4.75 11.51
C ALA A 278 -2.02 -3.26 11.69
N ILE A 279 -2.58 -2.38 10.84
CA ILE A 279 -2.31 -0.94 10.83
C ILE A 279 -3.57 -0.16 11.23
N PRO A 280 -3.48 0.78 12.19
CA PRO A 280 -4.63 1.61 12.55
C PRO A 280 -5.00 2.58 11.42
N ALA A 281 -6.27 3.00 11.41
CA ALA A 281 -6.77 3.96 10.43
C ALA A 281 -6.02 5.30 10.49
N ILE A 282 -5.57 5.80 9.34
CA ILE A 282 -5.15 7.18 9.22
C ILE A 282 -6.38 8.10 9.21
N SER A 283 -6.34 9.18 10.00
CA SER A 283 -7.44 10.15 10.04
C SER A 283 -7.43 11.05 8.79
N TYR A 284 -8.61 11.53 8.39
CA TYR A 284 -8.75 12.45 7.26
C TYR A 284 -7.87 13.70 7.45
N ARG A 285 -7.83 14.25 8.66
CA ARG A 285 -6.98 15.40 9.01
C ARG A 285 -5.50 15.15 8.73
N ARG A 286 -4.99 13.95 9.05
CA ARG A 286 -3.59 13.57 8.78
C ARG A 286 -3.34 13.35 7.28
N LEU A 287 -4.30 12.77 6.55
CA LEU A 287 -4.20 12.61 5.10
C LEU A 287 -4.12 13.95 4.36
N ILE A 288 -4.90 14.94 4.80
CA ILE A 288 -4.93 16.25 4.17
C ILE A 288 -3.89 17.22 4.73
N ALA A 289 -3.26 16.93 5.86
CA ALA A 289 -2.19 17.74 6.41
C ALA A 289 -1.11 17.92 5.34
N ARG A 290 -0.57 19.13 5.23
CA ARG A 290 0.68 19.33 4.51
C ARG A 290 1.73 18.56 5.30
N GLN A 291 2.32 17.52 4.72
CA GLN A 291 3.55 16.99 5.29
C GLN A 291 4.52 18.16 5.33
N PRO A 292 5.02 18.59 6.51
CA PRO A 292 6.24 19.38 6.50
C PRO A 292 7.24 18.53 5.71
N ASN A 293 8.04 19.13 4.83
CA ASN A 293 9.25 18.47 4.34
C ASN A 293 9.94 17.95 5.59
N GLN A 294 9.83 16.67 5.92
CA GLN A 294 10.53 16.14 7.08
C GLN A 294 12.00 16.29 6.71
N PRO A 295 12.77 17.18 7.36
CA PRO A 295 14.19 16.93 7.35
C PRO A 295 14.32 15.57 8.03
N LEU A 296 15.06 14.66 7.39
CA LEU A 296 15.57 13.48 8.05
C LEU A 296 16.09 13.95 9.41
N ALA A 297 15.41 13.58 10.48
CA ALA A 297 15.84 13.92 11.82
C ALA A 297 17.26 13.36 11.93
N ALA A 298 18.23 14.27 12.05
CA ALA A 298 19.57 13.94 12.45
C ALA A 298 19.44 13.28 13.82
N ALA A 299 19.60 11.96 13.86
CA ALA A 299 19.91 11.27 15.10
C ALA A 299 21.33 11.69 15.46
N ALA A 300 21.42 12.62 16.41
CA ALA A 300 22.56 12.74 17.30
C ALA A 300 22.59 11.52 18.24
#